data_AF-A0A8J7EI72-F1
#
_entry.id   AF-A0A8J7EI72-F1
#
_cell.length_a   1.000
_cell.length_b   1.000
_cell.length_c   1.000
_cell.angle_alpha   90.00
_cell.angle_beta   90.00
_cell.angle_gamma   90.00
#
_symmetry.space_group_name_H-M   'P 1'
#
loop_
_entity.id
_entity.type
_entity.pdbx_description
1 polymer ?
#
loop_
_entity_poly.entity_id
_entity_poly.type
_entity_poly.pdbx_seq_one_letter_code
_entity_poly.pdbx_strand_id
1 'polypeptide(L)'
;MEDHSILDWISVLGPILFSWPLVIVIVLVFFYRPLFNLLEKFSSNNIQKAKIGPFEIEESEQAYVESLKLLLTSLVNDNEFDYLKQLNTDQGSVSYDGSNNLKAELERLSHLGFINAKTDLNQLPSAGELNHYIELTEKGKKYLTLRDNLVANQSSEQGQEE
;
A
#
# COMPACT_ATOMS: atom_id res chain seq x y z
N MET A 1 23.04 34.27 36.67
CA MET A 1 23.81 33.04 36.43
C MET A 1 22.80 31.93 36.24
N GLU A 2 22.47 31.37 35.07
CA GLU A 2 22.71 31.61 33.64
C GLU A 2 21.83 30.54 32.97
N ASP A 3 20.66 30.93 32.44
CA ASP A 3 19.68 30.01 31.82
C ASP A 3 20.06 29.67 30.36
N HIS A 4 21.35 29.38 30.09
CA HIS A 4 21.85 29.22 28.72
C HIS A 4 21.85 27.78 28.19
N SER A 5 21.51 26.76 28.99
CA SER A 5 21.65 25.35 28.55
C SER A 5 20.51 24.81 27.68
N ILE A 6 19.30 25.38 27.74
CA ILE A 6 18.11 24.81 27.07
C ILE A 6 18.07 25.19 25.57
N LEU A 7 18.66 26.34 25.19
CA LEU A 7 18.66 26.82 23.81
C LEU A 7 19.86 26.31 22.99
N ASP A 8 20.97 25.95 23.64
CA ASP A 8 22.15 25.40 22.96
C ASP A 8 21.91 23.99 22.40
N TRP A 9 21.11 23.16 23.08
CA TRP A 9 20.78 21.82 22.59
C TRP A 9 19.97 21.85 21.29
N ILE A 10 19.15 22.89 21.07
CA ILE A 10 18.33 23.05 19.86
C ILE A 10 19.19 23.40 18.65
N SER A 11 20.30 24.09 18.86
CA SER A 11 21.27 24.44 17.82
C SER A 11 22.05 23.21 17.34
N VAL A 12 22.33 22.27 18.25
CA VAL A 12 23.00 21.00 17.95
C VAL A 12 22.05 20.00 17.25
N LEU A 13 20.75 20.03 17.57
CA LEU A 13 19.74 19.14 16.99
C LEU A 13 19.02 19.69 15.75
N GLY A 14 19.06 21.00 15.49
CA GLY A 14 18.44 21.61 14.32
C GLY A 14 18.82 20.97 12.98
N PRO A 15 20.11 20.69 12.71
CA PRO A 15 20.52 19.99 11.49
C PRO A 15 20.07 18.52 11.42
N ILE A 16 19.91 17.88 12.58
CA ILE A 16 19.49 16.47 12.71
C ILE A 16 17.98 16.34 12.51
N LEU A 17 17.19 17.30 13.01
CA LEU A 17 15.74 17.34 12.78
C LEU A 17 15.39 17.78 11.35
N PHE A 18 16.23 18.57 10.68
CA PHE A 18 16.05 18.94 9.27
C PHE A 18 16.32 17.78 8.29
N SER A 19 17.00 16.72 8.74
CA SER A 19 17.30 15.52 7.94
C SER A 19 16.36 14.34 8.18
N TRP A 20 15.41 14.46 9.12
CA TRP A 20 14.30 13.52 9.34
C TRP A 20 13.59 13.07 8.06
N PRO A 21 13.28 13.95 7.07
CA PRO A 21 12.55 13.50 5.88
C PRO A 21 13.39 12.54 5.04
N LEU A 22 14.70 12.78 5.02
CA LEU A 22 15.68 11.98 4.30
C LEU A 22 15.90 10.63 5.01
N VAL A 23 15.87 10.61 6.34
CA VAL A 23 15.87 9.37 7.14
C VAL A 23 14.60 8.56 6.87
N ILE A 24 13.42 9.18 6.83
CA ILE A 24 12.17 8.49 6.46
C ILE A 24 12.28 7.87 5.08
N VAL A 25 12.79 8.60 4.08
CA VAL A 25 12.98 8.06 2.73
C VAL A 25 13.96 6.88 2.73
N ILE A 26 15.08 6.97 3.45
CA ILE A 26 16.05 5.88 3.55
C ILE A 26 15.44 4.65 4.24
N VAL A 27 14.73 4.86 5.35
CA VAL A 27 14.05 3.79 6.08
C VAL A 27 13.01 3.14 5.18
N LEU A 28 12.17 3.91 4.50
CA LEU A 28 11.21 3.39 3.55
C LEU A 28 11.90 2.57 2.45
N VAL A 29 12.94 3.09 1.80
CA VAL A 29 13.64 2.35 0.72
C VAL A 29 14.22 1.01 1.21
N PHE A 30 14.82 0.96 2.40
CA PHE A 30 15.42 -0.27 2.93
C PHE A 30 14.40 -1.22 3.57
N PHE A 31 13.37 -0.71 4.24
CA PHE A 31 12.35 -1.51 4.92
C PHE A 31 11.13 -1.85 4.05
N TYR A 32 10.89 -1.18 2.91
CA TYR A 32 9.76 -1.52 2.02
C TYR A 32 9.85 -2.95 1.49
N ARG A 33 11.06 -3.45 1.19
CA ARG A 33 11.27 -4.82 0.71
C ARG A 33 10.95 -5.90 1.77
N PRO A 34 11.51 -5.85 3.00
CA PRO A 34 11.19 -6.84 4.02
C PRO A 34 9.75 -6.76 4.51
N LEU A 35 9.11 -5.59 4.53
CA LEU A 35 7.68 -5.46 4.87
C LEU A 35 6.77 -6.22 3.90
N PHE A 36 7.08 -6.19 2.60
CA PHE A 36 6.35 -6.99 1.60
C PHE A 36 6.53 -8.51 1.82
N ASN A 37 7.73 -8.95 2.20
CA ASN A 37 7.98 -10.36 2.53
C ASN A 37 7.20 -10.81 3.78
N LEU A 38 6.97 -9.92 4.74
CA LEU A 38 6.12 -10.22 5.90
C LEU A 38 4.66 -10.32 5.48
N LEU A 39 4.16 -9.39 4.66
CA LEU A 39 2.82 -9.46 4.05
C LEU A 39 2.60 -10.79 3.31
N GLU A 40 3.60 -11.25 2.55
CA GLU A 40 3.54 -12.51 1.80
C GLU A 40 3.44 -13.74 2.73
N LYS A 41 4.15 -13.72 3.86
CA LYS A 41 4.05 -14.76 4.90
C LYS A 41 2.69 -14.78 5.58
N PHE A 42 2.04 -13.64 5.77
CA PHE A 42 0.70 -13.55 6.33
C PHE A 42 -0.40 -13.95 5.34
N SER A 43 -0.22 -13.68 4.05
CA SER A 43 -1.15 -14.14 3.01
C SER A 43 -1.12 -15.66 2.83
N SER A 44 0.02 -16.31 3.13
CA SER A 44 0.23 -17.73 2.86
C SER A 44 -0.02 -18.62 4.07
N ASN A 45 0.17 -18.10 5.28
CA ASN A 45 -0.12 -18.82 6.50
C ASN A 45 -1.45 -18.35 7.07
N ASN A 46 -2.43 -19.23 6.96
CA ASN A 46 -3.58 -19.31 7.85
C ASN A 46 -3.16 -18.87 9.26
N ILE A 47 -3.80 -17.83 9.80
CA ILE A 47 -3.52 -17.22 11.09
C ILE A 47 -3.89 -18.25 12.17
N GLN A 48 -3.04 -19.26 12.34
CA GLN A 48 -3.17 -20.26 13.37
C GLN A 48 -2.04 -20.03 14.35
N LYS A 49 -2.34 -19.16 15.32
CA LYS A 49 -1.81 -19.18 16.69
C LYS A 49 -0.29 -19.25 16.77
N ALA A 50 0.37 -18.13 16.54
CA ALA A 50 1.72 -17.93 17.07
C ALA A 50 1.62 -17.79 18.60
N LYS A 51 1.88 -18.89 19.32
CA LYS A 51 1.86 -18.92 20.79
C LYS A 51 3.09 -18.20 21.35
N ILE A 52 2.96 -16.91 21.66
CA ILE A 52 4.02 -16.12 22.30
C ILE A 52 3.80 -16.13 23.82
N GLY A 53 4.38 -17.11 24.51
CA GLY A 53 4.53 -17.08 25.97
C GLY A 53 3.21 -16.98 26.78
N PRO A 54 3.31 -16.65 28.09
CA PRO A 54 2.19 -16.69 29.03
C PRO A 54 1.28 -15.44 29.01
N PHE A 55 1.49 -14.51 28.07
CA PHE A 55 0.60 -13.38 27.85
C PHE A 55 -0.20 -13.65 26.57
N GLU A 56 -1.44 -14.08 26.73
CA GLU A 56 -2.42 -14.12 25.65
C GLU A 56 -2.75 -12.68 25.27
N ILE A 57 -2.05 -12.16 24.26
CA ILE A 57 -2.40 -10.89 23.65
C ILE A 57 -3.67 -11.14 22.84
N GLU A 58 -4.83 -11.02 23.48
CA GLU A 58 -6.13 -10.75 22.83
C GLU A 58 -6.18 -9.29 22.33
N GLU A 59 -5.08 -8.77 21.76
CA GLU A 59 -5.18 -7.62 20.87
C GLU A 59 -5.75 -8.22 19.59
N SER A 60 -7.07 -8.09 19.47
CA SER A 60 -7.91 -8.93 18.62
C SER A 60 -7.33 -9.02 17.22
N GLU A 61 -7.26 -10.24 16.69
CA GLU A 61 -6.94 -10.51 15.29
C GLU A 61 -7.70 -9.55 14.35
N GLN A 62 -8.91 -9.15 14.77
CA GLN A 62 -9.73 -8.09 14.19
C GLN A 62 -9.07 -6.70 14.17
N ALA A 63 -8.56 -6.17 15.29
CA ALA A 63 -7.88 -4.88 15.33
C ALA A 63 -6.64 -4.85 14.42
N TYR A 64 -5.91 -5.96 14.36
CA TYR A 64 -4.77 -6.11 13.46
C TYR A 64 -5.21 -6.14 11.98
N VAL A 65 -6.26 -6.91 11.64
CA VAL A 65 -6.83 -6.94 10.28
C VAL A 65 -7.39 -5.58 9.87
N GLU A 66 -8.06 -4.85 10.76
CA GLU A 66 -8.53 -3.49 10.51
C GLU A 66 -7.38 -2.52 10.23
N SER A 67 -6.30 -2.62 11.01
CA SER A 67 -5.09 -1.81 10.78
C SER A 67 -4.46 -2.13 9.42
N LEU A 68 -4.36 -3.40 9.04
CA LEU A 68 -3.87 -3.83 7.74
C LEU A 68 -4.76 -3.35 6.60
N LYS A 69 -6.08 -3.41 6.78
CA LYS A 69 -7.05 -2.88 5.80
C LYS A 69 -6.83 -1.38 5.59
N LEU A 70 -6.70 -0.62 6.67
CA LEU A 70 -6.43 0.82 6.61
C LEU A 70 -5.09 1.12 5.93
N LEU A 71 -4.05 0.33 6.20
CA LEU A 71 -2.76 0.45 5.52
C LEU A 71 -2.87 0.14 4.02
N LEU A 72 -3.63 -0.90 3.63
CA LEU A 72 -3.81 -1.26 2.23
C LEU A 72 -4.64 -0.25 1.46
N THR A 73 -5.68 0.33 2.07
CA THR A 73 -6.51 1.38 1.46
C THR A 73 -5.83 2.74 1.45
N SER A 74 -4.90 3.01 2.37
CA SER A 74 -4.07 4.22 2.33
C SER A 74 -2.93 4.13 1.32
N LEU A 75 -2.44 2.92 1.02
CA LEU A 75 -1.37 2.72 0.04
C LEU A 75 -1.84 2.97 -1.41
N VAL A 76 -3.08 2.56 -1.73
CA VAL A 76 -3.69 2.70 -3.05
C VAL A 76 -5.11 3.22 -2.86
N ASN A 77 -5.39 4.39 -3.44
CA ASN A 77 -6.71 5.03 -3.34
C ASN A 77 -7.76 4.24 -4.14
N ASP A 78 -9.03 4.61 -4.00
CA ASP A 78 -10.11 3.85 -4.63
C ASP A 78 -10.07 3.91 -6.16
N ASN A 79 -9.75 5.06 -6.75
CA ASN A 79 -9.60 5.20 -8.21
C ASN A 79 -8.51 4.27 -8.76
N GLU A 80 -7.34 4.25 -8.12
CA GLU A 80 -6.24 3.39 -8.50
C GLU A 80 -6.55 1.92 -8.33
N PHE A 81 -7.24 1.58 -7.24
CA PHE A 81 -7.69 0.22 -7.01
C PHE A 81 -8.64 -0.24 -8.12
N ASP A 82 -9.54 0.64 -8.56
CA ASP A 82 -10.43 0.37 -9.69
C ASP A 82 -9.63 0.18 -10.99
N TYR A 83 -8.59 0.96 -11.26
CA TYR A 83 -7.71 0.74 -12.41
C TYR A 83 -6.98 -0.60 -12.35
N LEU A 84 -6.43 -0.96 -11.18
CA LEU A 84 -5.77 -2.26 -10.99
C LEU A 84 -6.77 -3.41 -11.23
N LYS A 85 -8.00 -3.28 -10.73
CA LYS A 85 -9.06 -4.27 -10.92
C LYS A 85 -9.49 -4.39 -12.38
N GLN A 86 -9.62 -3.28 -13.10
CA GLN A 86 -9.89 -3.26 -14.54
C GLN A 86 -8.78 -3.97 -15.33
N LEU A 87 -7.52 -3.77 -14.96
CA LEU A 87 -6.38 -4.43 -15.60
C LEU A 87 -6.27 -5.93 -15.29
N ASN A 88 -6.77 -6.36 -14.12
CA ASN A 88 -6.75 -7.77 -13.71
C ASN A 88 -7.91 -8.58 -14.33
N THR A 89 -9.01 -7.91 -14.65
CA THR A 89 -10.18 -8.55 -15.25
C THR A 89 -10.05 -8.44 -16.77
N ASP A 90 -10.63 -9.36 -17.54
CA ASP A 90 -10.78 -9.19 -19.01
C ASP A 90 -11.60 -7.93 -19.40
N GLN A 91 -12.06 -7.15 -18.40
CA GLN A 91 -12.62 -5.80 -18.52
C GLN A 91 -11.58 -4.69 -18.74
N GLY A 92 -10.33 -5.01 -19.09
CA GLY A 92 -9.33 -4.03 -19.51
C GLY A 92 -9.76 -3.13 -20.69
N SER A 93 -10.90 -3.44 -21.31
CA SER A 93 -11.58 -2.69 -22.36
C SER A 93 -12.56 -1.61 -21.89
N VAL A 94 -12.69 -1.38 -20.58
CA VAL A 94 -13.47 -0.23 -20.08
C VAL A 94 -12.71 1.05 -20.46
N SER A 95 -13.36 1.89 -21.26
CA SER A 95 -12.79 3.16 -21.70
C SER A 95 -12.56 4.06 -20.49
N TYR A 96 -11.31 4.47 -20.27
CA TYR A 96 -11.02 5.51 -19.28
C TYR A 96 -11.35 6.89 -19.86
N ASP A 97 -11.70 7.82 -18.97
CA ASP A 97 -11.71 9.25 -19.27
C ASP A 97 -10.39 9.85 -18.76
N GLY A 98 -9.67 10.53 -19.65
CA GLY A 98 -8.34 11.11 -19.44
C GLY A 98 -8.39 12.33 -18.55
N SER A 99 -8.91 12.17 -17.33
CA SER A 99 -8.84 13.18 -16.30
C SER A 99 -7.37 13.46 -15.93
N ASN A 100 -7.08 14.71 -15.55
CA ASN A 100 -5.72 15.12 -15.17
C ASN A 100 -5.13 14.28 -14.02
N ASN A 101 -5.98 13.62 -13.22
CA ASN A 101 -5.57 12.80 -12.10
C ASN A 101 -5.15 11.39 -12.51
N LEU A 102 -5.71 10.84 -13.60
CA LEU A 102 -5.42 9.48 -14.06
C LEU A 102 -3.92 9.29 -14.29
N LYS A 103 -3.26 10.22 -14.97
CA LYS A 103 -1.83 10.11 -15.26
C LYS A 103 -0.99 10.06 -13.98
N ALA A 104 -1.27 10.96 -13.02
CA ALA A 104 -0.54 11.01 -11.76
C ALA A 104 -0.76 9.73 -10.93
N GLU A 105 -1.97 9.17 -10.96
CA GLU A 105 -2.32 7.90 -10.32
C GLU A 105 -1.61 6.71 -10.98
N LEU A 106 -1.55 6.65 -12.30
CA LEU A 106 -0.81 5.62 -13.03
C LEU A 106 0.71 5.74 -12.81
N GLU A 107 1.27 6.95 -12.79
CA GLU A 107 2.67 7.16 -12.44
C GLU A 107 2.98 6.67 -11.02
N ARG A 108 2.09 6.94 -10.05
CA ARG A 108 2.23 6.45 -8.68
C ARG A 108 2.17 4.92 -8.62
N LEU A 109 1.18 4.30 -9.27
CA LEU A 109 1.06 2.84 -9.36
C LEU A 109 2.29 2.18 -10.01
N SER A 110 2.88 2.84 -11.01
CA SER A 110 4.12 2.42 -11.66
C SER A 110 5.31 2.51 -10.70
N HIS A 111 5.45 3.61 -9.96
CA HIS A 111 6.49 3.75 -8.92
C HIS A 111 6.34 2.74 -7.79
N LEU A 112 5.11 2.39 -7.42
CA LEU A 112 4.82 1.32 -6.46
C LEU A 112 5.13 -0.07 -7.04
N GLY A 113 5.37 -0.18 -8.35
CA GLY A 113 5.66 -1.41 -9.06
C GLY A 113 4.45 -2.33 -9.19
N PHE A 114 3.24 -1.78 -9.15
CA PHE A 114 2.01 -2.55 -9.34
C PHE A 114 1.66 -2.70 -10.82
N ILE A 115 2.03 -1.72 -11.64
CA ILE A 115 1.85 -1.74 -13.10
C ILE A 115 3.17 -1.46 -13.81
N ASN A 116 3.29 -1.91 -15.06
CA ASN A 116 4.29 -1.42 -15.99
C ASN A 116 3.61 -0.70 -17.14
N ALA A 117 4.19 0.42 -17.55
CA ALA A 117 3.76 1.12 -18.76
C ALA A 117 4.43 0.50 -19.99
N LYS A 118 3.64 0.09 -20.98
CA LYS A 118 4.11 -0.40 -22.28
C LYS A 118 4.55 0.75 -23.19
N THR A 119 3.95 1.93 -22.99
CA THR A 119 4.32 3.19 -23.63
C THR A 119 4.62 4.24 -22.57
N ASP A 120 5.20 5.36 -22.98
CA ASP A 120 5.35 6.52 -22.12
C ASP A 120 3.96 7.04 -21.68
N LEU A 121 3.75 7.17 -20.37
CA LEU A 121 2.50 7.69 -19.80
C LEU A 121 2.21 9.14 -20.23
N ASN A 122 3.21 9.88 -20.71
CA ASN A 122 3.03 11.19 -21.35
C ASN A 122 2.30 11.13 -22.69
N GLN A 123 2.26 9.95 -23.32
CA GLN A 123 1.65 9.71 -24.62
C GLN A 123 0.31 8.98 -24.50
N LEU A 124 -0.25 8.87 -23.28
CA LEU A 124 -1.57 8.29 -23.09
C LEU A 124 -2.61 9.15 -23.83
N PRO A 125 -3.48 8.55 -24.65
CA PRO A 125 -4.57 9.29 -25.27
C PRO A 125 -5.56 9.78 -24.21
N SER A 126 -6.36 10.80 -24.55
CA SER A 126 -7.38 11.33 -23.63
C SER A 126 -8.52 10.34 -23.32
N ALA A 127 -8.64 9.26 -24.09
CA ALA A 127 -9.58 8.17 -23.84
C ALA A 127 -9.08 6.91 -24.54
N GLY A 128 -9.48 5.74 -24.05
CA GLY A 128 -9.13 4.45 -24.64
C GLY A 128 -9.15 3.31 -23.63
N GLU A 129 -8.60 2.17 -24.01
CA GLU A 129 -8.48 1.00 -23.11
C GLU A 129 -7.10 1.01 -22.42
N LEU A 130 -7.09 0.92 -21.08
CA LEU A 130 -5.85 0.96 -20.28
C LEU A 130 -4.91 -0.22 -20.58
N ASN A 131 -5.47 -1.40 -20.88
CA ASN A 131 -4.75 -2.65 -21.16
C ASN A 131 -3.77 -2.55 -22.37
N HIS A 132 -4.02 -1.64 -23.31
CA HIS A 132 -3.19 -1.44 -24.49
C HIS A 132 -1.88 -0.72 -24.13
N TYR A 133 -1.92 0.12 -23.11
CA TYR A 133 -0.81 0.98 -22.72
C TYR A 133 -0.12 0.52 -21.43
N ILE A 134 -0.80 -0.30 -20.64
CA ILE A 134 -0.38 -0.66 -19.29
C ILE A 134 -0.61 -2.15 -19.07
N GLU A 135 0.31 -2.78 -18.36
CA GLU A 135 0.18 -4.15 -17.88
C GLU A 135 0.22 -4.21 -16.36
N LEU A 136 -0.56 -5.13 -15.79
CA LEU A 136 -0.52 -5.44 -14.37
C LEU A 136 0.67 -6.36 -14.09
N THR A 137 1.49 -6.00 -13.11
CA THR A 137 2.61 -6.84 -12.67
C THR A 137 2.14 -7.96 -11.74
N GLU A 138 3.00 -8.96 -11.51
CA GLU A 138 2.76 -9.99 -10.49
C GLU A 138 2.58 -9.39 -9.09
N LYS A 139 3.27 -8.29 -8.77
CA LYS A 139 3.10 -7.58 -7.50
C LYS A 139 1.70 -6.95 -7.40
N GLY A 140 1.22 -6.34 -8.48
CA GLY A 140 -0.12 -5.77 -8.58
C GLY A 140 -1.20 -6.84 -8.39
N LYS A 141 -1.06 -8.00 -9.04
CA LYS A 141 -1.99 -9.14 -8.86
C LYS A 141 -2.03 -9.61 -7.40
N LYS A 142 -0.86 -9.80 -6.77
CA LYS A 142 -0.78 -10.19 -5.35
C LYS A 142 -1.45 -9.16 -4.43
N TYR A 143 -1.25 -7.87 -4.70
CA TYR A 143 -1.90 -6.80 -3.94
C TYR A 143 -3.43 -6.87 -4.04
N LEU A 144 -3.98 -7.06 -5.24
CA LEU A 144 -5.42 -7.22 -5.46
C LEU A 144 -5.97 -8.42 -4.69
N THR A 145 -5.33 -9.59 -4.82
CA THR A 145 -5.72 -10.79 -4.07
C THR A 145 -5.70 -10.57 -2.56
N LEU A 146 -4.68 -9.89 -2.05
CA LEU A 146 -4.57 -9.61 -0.61
C LEU A 146 -5.70 -8.68 -0.14
N ARG A 147 -5.96 -7.59 -0.86
CA ARG A 147 -7.03 -6.63 -0.53
C ARG A 147 -8.41 -7.27 -0.64
N ASP A 148 -8.67 -8.05 -1.68
CA ASP A 148 -9.95 -8.76 -1.85
C ASP A 148 -10.18 -9.81 -0.76
N ASN A 149 -9.16 -10.62 -0.42
CA ASN A 149 -9.27 -11.64 0.63
C ASN A 149 -9.47 -11.02 2.03
N LEU A 150 -8.78 -9.93 2.34
CA LEU A 150 -8.94 -9.23 3.63
C LEU A 150 -10.33 -8.59 3.77
N VAL A 151 -10.93 -8.14 2.67
CA VAL A 151 -12.31 -7.64 2.67
C VAL A 151 -13.32 -8.79 2.76
N ALA A 152 -13.09 -9.92 2.08
CA ALA A 152 -14.01 -11.05 2.03
C ALA A 152 -14.04 -11.90 3.31
N ASN A 153 -12.90 -12.09 3.98
CA ASN A 153 -12.82 -12.90 5.21
C ASN A 153 -13.61 -12.29 6.38
N GLN A 154 -13.86 -10.97 6.39
CA GLN A 154 -14.72 -10.36 7.41
C GLN A 154 -16.22 -10.51 7.13
N SER A 155 -16.63 -10.66 5.87
CA SER A 155 -18.04 -10.94 5.52
C SER A 155 -18.48 -12.36 5.90
N SER A 156 -17.52 -13.27 6.10
CA SER A 156 -17.77 -14.67 6.44
C SER A 156 -17.73 -14.94 7.95
N GLU A 157 -17.04 -14.12 8.74
CA GLU A 157 -17.04 -14.23 10.21
C GLU A 157 -18.21 -13.49 10.89
N GLN A 158 -18.79 -12.46 10.25
CA GLN A 158 -19.98 -11.77 10.77
C GLN A 158 -21.31 -12.52 10.53
N GLY A 159 -21.29 -13.70 9.91
CA GLY A 159 -22.48 -14.48 9.56
C GLY A 159 -22.68 -15.79 10.33
N GLN A 160 -21.92 -16.05 11.40
CA GLN A 160 -22.03 -17.27 12.21
C GLN A 160 -22.60 -17.06 13.63
N GLU A 161 -23.17 -15.88 13.90
CA GLU A 161 -24.00 -15.64 15.08
C GLU A 161 -25.46 -15.35 14.66
N GLU A 162 -26.19 -16.36 14.20
CA GLU A 162 -27.66 -16.42 14.30
C GLU A 162 -28.12 -17.82 14.71
#